data_AF-A0A3M0YU94-F1
#
_entry.id   AF-A0A3M0YU94-F1
#
_cell.length_a   1.000
_cell.length_b   1.000
_cell.length_c   1.000
_cell.angle_alpha   90.00
_cell.angle_beta   90.00
_cell.angle_gamma   90.00
#
_symmetry.space_group_name_H-M   'P 1'
#
loop_
_entity.id
_entity.type
_entity.pdbx_description
1 polymer ?
#
loop_
_entity_poly.entity_id
_entity_poly.type
_entity_poly.pdbx_seq_one_letter_code
_entity_poly.pdbx_strand_id
1 'polypeptide(L)'
;MRRFKARTPYSAPLCCTRIYHGAGQDAGAYLRYSLELAPWIPCLGMYYMGLNQFREHTTARRIWTHLLYEWEAFPWTVIPQIGLSMTRDGEPHLHYEDRVARGEFDHALDLLAEGLSRWGRPFFLRIGYEFNGHWNGYQPADYRAAFQRVARRIREST
;
A
#
# COMPACT_ATOMS: atom_id res chain seq x y z
N MET A 1 27.81 -9.63 -21.48
CA MET A 1 26.34 -9.41 -21.42
C MET A 1 25.79 -10.18 -20.22
N ARG A 2 25.35 -9.49 -19.15
CA ARG A 2 24.82 -10.17 -17.95
C ARG A 2 23.49 -10.83 -18.31
N ARG A 3 23.41 -12.16 -18.23
CA ARG A 3 22.16 -12.91 -18.40
C ARG A 3 21.24 -12.57 -17.23
N PHE A 4 20.16 -11.85 -17.51
CA PHE A 4 19.11 -11.61 -16.53
C PHE A 4 18.38 -12.93 -16.31
N LYS A 5 18.57 -13.55 -15.14
CA LYS A 5 17.80 -14.73 -14.75
C LYS A 5 16.47 -14.23 -14.24
N ALA A 6 15.36 -14.64 -14.87
CA ALA A 6 14.03 -14.33 -14.37
C ALA A 6 13.94 -14.75 -12.90
N ARG A 7 13.55 -13.81 -12.03
CA ARG A 7 13.36 -14.12 -10.61
C ARG A 7 12.25 -15.16 -10.52
N THR A 8 12.55 -16.33 -9.95
CA THR A 8 11.53 -17.27 -9.48
C THR A 8 10.53 -16.48 -8.66
N PRO A 9 9.20 -16.65 -8.83
CA PRO A 9 8.23 -15.87 -8.08
C PRO A 9 8.48 -16.20 -6.61
N TYR A 10 9.02 -15.26 -5.85
CA TYR A 10 9.31 -15.37 -4.41
C TYR A 10 8.00 -15.43 -3.62
N SER A 11 7.16 -16.44 -3.91
CA SER A 11 5.75 -16.49 -3.53
C SER A 11 5.01 -15.19 -3.89
N ALA A 12 5.28 -14.65 -5.10
CA ALA A 12 4.71 -13.40 -5.58
C ALA A 12 3.56 -13.68 -6.57
N PRO A 13 2.31 -13.84 -6.11
CA PRO A 13 1.19 -14.29 -6.95
C PRO A 13 0.80 -13.29 -8.04
N LEU A 14 1.15 -12.01 -7.86
CA LEU A 14 0.88 -10.94 -8.83
C LEU A 14 2.04 -10.71 -9.82
N CYS A 15 3.05 -11.57 -9.84
CA CYS A 15 4.11 -11.50 -10.84
C CYS A 15 3.61 -12.02 -12.19
N CYS A 16 3.69 -11.20 -13.24
CA CYS A 16 3.32 -11.59 -14.59
C CYS A 16 4.42 -11.24 -15.60
N THR A 17 4.29 -11.73 -16.84
CA THR A 17 5.22 -11.44 -17.94
C THR A 17 4.96 -10.10 -18.64
N ARG A 18 3.99 -9.32 -18.13
CA ARG A 18 3.54 -8.04 -18.69
C ARG A 18 3.81 -6.91 -17.69
N ILE A 19 3.64 -5.67 -18.15
CA ILE A 19 3.70 -4.48 -17.31
C ILE A 19 2.27 -4.08 -16.96
N TYR A 20 2.00 -3.92 -15.66
CA TYR A 20 0.75 -3.30 -15.21
C TYR A 20 0.79 -1.80 -15.48
N HIS A 21 -0.23 -1.29 -16.17
CA HIS A 21 -0.42 0.15 -16.37
C HIS A 21 -1.23 0.72 -15.22
N GLY A 22 -0.75 1.81 -14.62
CA GLY A 22 -1.35 2.42 -13.44
C GLY A 22 -1.37 3.95 -13.50
N ALA A 23 -2.27 4.55 -12.71
CA ALA A 23 -2.43 5.99 -12.57
C ALA A 23 -2.76 6.38 -11.13
N GLY A 24 -2.63 7.67 -10.81
CA GLY A 24 -2.78 8.18 -9.45
C GLY A 24 -2.51 9.69 -9.36
N GLN A 25 -2.38 10.28 -8.17
CA GLN A 25 -2.29 9.60 -6.86
C GLN A 25 -3.57 9.61 -6.01
N ASP A 26 -4.68 10.08 -6.57
CA ASP A 26 -6.02 10.06 -5.97
C ASP A 26 -7.07 9.59 -6.97
N ALA A 27 -8.29 9.31 -6.48
CA ALA A 27 -9.38 8.79 -7.29
C ALA A 27 -9.82 9.75 -8.42
N GLY A 28 -9.76 11.07 -8.19
CA GLY A 28 -10.12 12.08 -9.18
C GLY A 28 -9.10 12.17 -10.32
N ALA A 29 -7.81 12.21 -9.98
CA ALA A 29 -6.72 12.15 -10.95
C ALA A 29 -6.76 10.85 -11.77
N TYR A 30 -7.01 9.72 -11.10
CA TYR A 30 -7.19 8.42 -11.75
C TYR A 30 -8.37 8.42 -12.75
N LEU A 31 -9.54 8.93 -12.33
CA LEU A 31 -10.73 9.00 -13.18
C LEU A 31 -10.45 9.85 -14.43
N ARG A 32 -9.91 11.05 -14.23
CA ARG A 32 -9.60 11.96 -15.34
C ARG A 32 -8.64 11.31 -16.33
N TYR A 33 -7.54 10.75 -15.85
CA TYR A 33 -6.57 10.07 -16.70
C TYR A 33 -7.17 8.86 -17.44
N SER A 34 -8.06 8.11 -16.79
CA SER A 34 -8.75 6.97 -17.39
C SER A 34 -9.68 7.38 -18.54
N LEU A 35 -10.40 8.49 -18.39
CA LEU A 35 -11.28 9.01 -19.44
C LEU A 35 -10.50 9.49 -20.67
N GLU A 36 -9.36 10.14 -20.47
CA GLU A 36 -8.49 10.63 -21.56
C GLU A 36 -7.86 9.48 -22.37
N LEU A 37 -7.66 8.31 -21.75
CA LEU A 37 -7.05 7.15 -22.39
C LEU A 37 -8.03 6.10 -22.90
N ALA A 38 -9.33 6.31 -22.72
CA ALA A 38 -10.34 5.35 -23.14
C ALA A 38 -10.16 4.93 -24.62
N PRO A 39 -10.22 3.62 -24.95
CA PRO A 39 -10.63 2.51 -24.08
C PRO A 39 -9.49 1.85 -23.26
N TRP A 40 -8.26 2.36 -23.31
CA TRP A 40 -7.07 1.79 -22.67
C TRP A 40 -6.92 2.26 -21.22
N ILE A 41 -7.86 1.83 -20.38
CA ILE A 41 -7.96 2.25 -19.00
C ILE A 41 -6.85 1.59 -18.15
N PRO A 42 -6.17 2.36 -17.26
CA PRO A 42 -5.21 1.77 -16.32
C PRO A 42 -5.86 0.70 -15.44
N CYS A 43 -5.08 -0.30 -15.05
CA CYS A 43 -5.57 -1.35 -14.16
C CYS A 43 -5.14 -1.15 -12.71
N LEU A 44 -4.15 -0.28 -12.43
CA LEU A 44 -3.72 0.07 -11.08
C LEU A 44 -4.11 1.49 -10.70
N GLY A 45 -4.75 1.65 -9.55
CA GLY A 45 -5.02 2.96 -8.93
C GLY A 45 -4.16 3.17 -7.69
N MET A 46 -3.51 4.33 -7.56
CA MET A 46 -2.69 4.62 -6.38
C MET A 46 -3.54 5.19 -5.23
N TYR A 47 -3.21 4.77 -4.02
CA TYR A 47 -3.82 5.27 -2.80
C TYR A 47 -2.77 5.37 -1.68
N TYR A 48 -2.93 6.31 -0.75
CA TYR A 48 -1.96 6.57 0.31
C TYR A 48 -2.66 6.59 1.67
N MET A 49 -2.04 5.93 2.66
CA MET A 49 -2.52 5.86 4.03
C MET A 49 -1.35 5.81 5.01
N GLY A 50 -1.57 6.35 6.20
CA GLY A 50 -0.64 6.21 7.32
C GLY A 50 -1.07 5.07 8.23
N LEU A 51 -0.14 4.22 8.68
CA LEU A 51 -0.45 3.14 9.61
C LEU A 51 -1.06 3.66 10.93
N ASN A 52 -0.67 4.86 11.36
CA ASN A 52 -1.22 5.54 12.53
C ASN A 52 -2.71 5.88 12.42
N GLN A 53 -3.32 5.84 11.24
CA GLN A 53 -4.76 6.06 11.04
C GLN A 53 -5.58 4.84 11.51
N PHE A 54 -4.96 3.68 11.65
CA PHE A 54 -5.61 2.42 12.05
C PHE A 54 -5.52 2.15 13.56
N ARG A 55 -5.36 3.17 14.40
CA ARG A 55 -5.31 2.98 15.87
C ARG A 55 -6.65 2.60 16.48
N GLU A 56 -7.76 2.97 15.83
CA GLU A 56 -9.11 2.75 16.32
C GLU A 56 -9.96 2.05 15.26
N HIS A 57 -10.77 1.09 15.69
CA HIS A 57 -11.60 0.28 14.82
C HIS A 57 -12.65 1.11 14.04
N THR A 58 -13.22 2.14 14.65
CA THR A 58 -14.20 3.04 14.00
C THR A 58 -13.56 3.83 12.86
N THR A 59 -12.37 4.37 13.08
CA THR A 59 -11.59 5.09 12.07
C THR A 59 -11.15 4.16 10.95
N ALA A 60 -10.62 2.97 11.29
CA ALA A 60 -10.27 1.95 10.30
C ALA A 60 -11.48 1.57 9.42
N ARG A 61 -12.65 1.34 10.02
CA ARG A 61 -13.89 1.04 9.28
C ARG A 61 -14.28 2.17 8.34
N ARG A 62 -14.19 3.43 8.78
CA ARG A 62 -14.50 4.59 7.92
C ARG A 62 -13.56 4.68 6.72
N ILE A 63 -12.26 4.46 6.92
CA ILE A 63 -11.26 4.45 5.84
C ILE A 63 -11.60 3.38 4.82
N TRP A 64 -11.87 2.15 5.28
CA TRP A 64 -12.20 1.04 4.38
C TRP A 64 -13.53 1.25 3.65
N THR A 65 -14.56 1.76 4.32
CA THR A 65 -15.84 2.07 3.68
C THR A 65 -15.69 3.14 2.61
N HIS A 66 -14.93 4.21 2.89
CA HIS A 66 -14.66 5.25 1.90
C HIS A 66 -13.92 4.71 0.69
N LEU A 67 -12.85 3.96 0.92
CA LEU A 67 -12.06 3.31 -0.13
C LEU A 67 -12.92 2.39 -0.99
N LEU A 68 -13.67 1.47 -0.37
CA LEU A 68 -14.54 0.57 -1.12
C LEU A 68 -15.56 1.36 -1.95
N TYR A 69 -16.17 2.39 -1.36
CA TYR A 69 -17.14 3.20 -2.09
C TYR A 69 -16.54 3.94 -3.29
N GLU A 70 -15.39 4.60 -3.11
CA GLU A 70 -14.71 5.33 -4.19
C GLU A 70 -14.29 4.42 -5.34
N TRP A 71 -13.75 3.24 -5.03
CA TRP A 71 -13.20 2.35 -6.05
C TRP A 71 -14.26 1.43 -6.68
N GLU A 72 -15.31 1.04 -5.96
CA GLU A 72 -16.46 0.33 -6.55
C GLU A 72 -17.34 1.25 -7.41
N ALA A 73 -17.17 2.57 -7.31
CA ALA A 73 -17.85 3.52 -8.20
C ALA A 73 -17.33 3.46 -9.64
N PHE A 74 -16.13 2.92 -9.87
CA PHE A 74 -15.61 2.72 -11.22
C PHE A 74 -16.32 1.55 -11.90
N PRO A 75 -16.73 1.69 -13.18
CA PRO A 75 -17.40 0.61 -13.90
C PRO A 75 -16.44 -0.52 -14.36
N TRP A 76 -15.17 -0.46 -13.97
CA TRP A 76 -14.14 -1.45 -14.30
C TRP A 76 -13.35 -1.84 -13.04
N THR A 77 -12.69 -2.99 -13.09
CA THR A 77 -11.86 -3.46 -11.98
C THR A 77 -10.60 -2.61 -11.84
N VAL A 78 -10.35 -2.11 -10.64
CA VAL A 78 -9.11 -1.43 -10.27
C VAL A 78 -8.37 -2.24 -9.21
N ILE A 79 -7.07 -2.46 -9.42
CA ILE A 79 -6.17 -3.08 -8.45
C ILE A 79 -5.51 -1.95 -7.65
N PRO A 80 -5.74 -1.85 -6.32
CA PRO A 80 -5.14 -0.79 -5.53
C PRO A 80 -3.62 -0.99 -5.36
N GLN A 81 -2.87 0.07 -5.60
CA GLN A 81 -1.46 0.21 -5.21
C GLN A 81 -1.39 1.18 -4.01
N ILE A 82 -1.23 0.62 -2.81
CA ILE A 82 -1.33 1.33 -1.55
C ILE A 82 0.06 1.74 -1.06
N GLY A 83 0.34 3.04 -0.99
CA GLY A 83 1.42 3.61 -0.20
C GLY A 83 1.07 3.60 1.28
N LEU A 84 1.81 2.82 2.08
CA LEU A 84 1.62 2.77 3.53
C LEU A 84 2.76 3.53 4.20
N SER A 85 2.48 4.70 4.76
CA SER A 85 3.48 5.49 5.46
C SER A 85 3.59 5.07 6.94
N MET A 86 4.81 5.21 7.48
CA MET A 86 5.11 5.15 8.91
C MET A 86 5.69 6.50 9.37
N THR A 87 5.29 7.57 8.70
CA THR A 87 5.69 8.96 8.93
C THR A 87 4.59 9.89 8.41
N ARG A 88 4.74 11.20 8.61
CA ARG A 88 3.97 12.22 7.91
C ARG A 88 4.82 12.77 6.77
N ASP A 89 4.28 12.80 5.56
CA ASP A 89 5.03 13.19 4.37
C ASP A 89 5.65 14.59 4.52
N GLY A 90 6.97 14.66 4.28
CA GLY A 90 7.73 15.90 4.43
C GLY A 90 8.11 16.27 5.87
N GLU A 91 7.69 15.49 6.86
CA GLU A 91 7.96 15.73 8.29
C GLU A 91 8.83 14.60 8.87
N PRO A 92 10.15 14.59 8.59
CA PRO A 92 11.03 13.47 8.90
C PRO A 92 11.20 13.21 10.39
N HIS A 93 10.83 14.14 11.26
CA HIS A 93 10.90 13.99 12.72
C HIS A 93 9.65 13.30 13.31
N LEU A 94 8.62 13.06 12.49
CA LEU A 94 7.40 12.36 12.88
C LEU A 94 7.38 10.90 12.42
N HIS A 95 8.51 10.38 11.98
CA HIS A 95 8.68 8.96 11.68
C HIS A 95 8.46 8.10 12.93
N TYR A 96 7.96 6.87 12.74
CA TYR A 96 7.59 5.99 13.84
C TYR A 96 7.74 4.49 13.54
N GLU A 97 8.54 4.16 12.53
CA GLU A 97 8.90 2.80 12.17
C GLU A 97 9.61 2.06 13.31
N ASP A 98 10.31 2.75 14.21
CA ASP A 98 10.90 2.18 15.44
C ASP A 98 9.83 1.57 16.36
N ARG A 99 8.71 2.27 16.55
CA ARG A 99 7.57 1.81 17.35
C ARG A 99 6.85 0.67 16.64
N VAL A 100 6.76 0.72 15.31
CA VAL A 100 6.23 -0.39 14.52
C VAL A 100 7.12 -1.62 14.72
N ALA A 101 8.44 -1.50 14.59
CA ALA A 101 9.40 -2.58 14.80
C ALA A 101 9.25 -3.24 16.20
N ARG A 102 9.06 -2.41 17.24
CA ARG A 102 8.81 -2.85 18.62
C ARG A 102 7.43 -3.48 18.85
N GLY A 103 6.50 -3.37 17.89
CA GLY A 103 5.18 -3.99 17.96
C GLY A 103 4.08 -3.13 18.57
N GLU A 104 4.34 -1.85 18.82
CA GLU A 104 3.37 -0.93 19.40
C GLU A 104 2.19 -0.62 18.46
N PHE A 105 2.30 -1.02 17.19
CA PHE A 105 1.27 -0.87 16.16
C PHE A 105 0.65 -2.20 15.72
N ASP A 106 0.85 -3.30 16.46
CA ASP A 106 0.32 -4.60 16.07
C ASP A 106 -1.21 -4.59 15.92
N HIS A 107 -1.94 -3.94 16.84
CA HIS A 107 -3.38 -3.78 16.70
C HIS A 107 -3.78 -3.02 15.42
N ALA A 108 -3.03 -1.98 15.05
CA ALA A 108 -3.26 -1.23 13.83
C ALA A 108 -2.97 -2.06 12.57
N LEU A 109 -1.97 -2.94 12.63
CA LEU A 109 -1.67 -3.90 11.57
C LEU A 109 -2.77 -4.95 11.43
N ASP A 110 -3.33 -5.42 12.53
CA ASP A 110 -4.44 -6.37 12.52
C ASP A 110 -5.69 -5.74 11.86
N LEU A 111 -5.99 -4.47 12.16
CA LEU A 111 -7.11 -3.73 11.52
C LEU A 111 -6.87 -3.43 10.03
N LEU A 112 -5.62 -3.13 9.65
CA LEU A 112 -5.22 -3.00 8.25
C LEU A 112 -5.38 -4.34 7.51
N ALA A 113 -4.91 -5.44 8.10
CA ALA A 113 -4.98 -6.77 7.54
C ALA A 113 -6.43 -7.26 7.38
N GLU A 114 -7.28 -7.04 8.38
CA GLU A 114 -8.72 -7.36 8.35
C GLU A 114 -9.42 -6.67 7.17
N GLY A 115 -9.13 -5.38 6.94
CA GLY A 115 -9.71 -4.65 5.82
C GLY A 115 -9.20 -5.12 4.45
N LEU A 116 -7.90 -5.40 4.33
CA LEU A 116 -7.32 -5.97 3.11
C LEU A 116 -7.90 -7.37 2.81
N SER A 117 -8.09 -8.20 3.84
CA SER A 117 -8.71 -9.52 3.72
C SER A 117 -10.17 -9.42 3.28
N ARG A 118 -10.95 -8.52 3.88
CA ARG A 118 -12.34 -8.22 3.48
C ARG A 118 -12.46 -7.67 2.07
N TRP A 119 -11.48 -6.90 1.62
CA TRP A 119 -11.45 -6.40 0.24
C TRP A 119 -11.42 -7.56 -0.76
N GLY A 120 -10.73 -8.66 -0.45
CA GLY A 120 -10.82 -9.92 -1.19
C GLY A 120 -10.38 -9.84 -2.66
N ARG A 121 -9.59 -8.82 -3.04
CA ARG A 121 -9.05 -8.63 -4.39
C ARG A 121 -7.53 -8.40 -4.32
N PRO A 122 -6.79 -8.63 -5.43
CA PRO A 122 -5.38 -8.30 -5.52
C PRO A 122 -5.07 -6.87 -5.10
N PHE A 123 -3.92 -6.66 -4.46
CA PHE A 123 -3.39 -5.33 -4.13
C PHE A 123 -1.86 -5.33 -4.16
N PHE A 124 -1.27 -4.16 -4.35
CA PHE A 124 0.16 -3.92 -4.16
C PHE A 124 0.38 -3.01 -2.95
N LEU A 125 1.16 -3.44 -1.96
CA LEU A 125 1.46 -2.64 -0.77
C LEU A 125 2.91 -2.11 -0.84
N ARG A 126 3.06 -0.79 -0.84
CA ARG A 126 4.33 -0.05 -0.82
C ARG A 126 4.62 0.42 0.61
N ILE A 127 5.16 -0.48 1.42
CA ILE A 127 5.46 -0.25 2.85
C ILE A 127 6.61 0.76 2.99
N GLY A 128 6.33 1.90 3.63
CA GLY A 128 7.24 3.03 3.80
C GLY A 128 7.87 3.45 2.48
N TYR A 129 7.03 3.85 1.50
CA TYR A 129 7.51 4.35 0.22
C TYR A 129 8.55 5.46 0.40
N GLU A 130 9.46 5.58 -0.56
CA GLU A 130 10.59 6.54 -0.51
C GLU A 130 11.42 6.38 0.78
N PHE A 131 11.70 5.13 1.16
CA PHE A 131 12.33 4.83 2.45
C PHE A 131 13.73 5.43 2.62
N ASN A 132 14.40 5.73 1.51
CA ASN A 132 15.73 6.34 1.47
C ASN A 132 15.68 7.87 1.33
N GLY A 133 14.49 8.47 1.23
CA GLY A 133 14.31 9.91 1.16
C GLY A 133 14.52 10.56 2.53
N HIS A 134 15.38 11.58 2.61
CA HIS A 134 15.67 12.27 3.87
C HIS A 134 14.42 12.93 4.48
N TRP A 135 13.40 13.23 3.67
CA TRP A 135 12.13 13.84 4.08
C TRP A 135 11.20 12.88 4.84
N ASN A 136 11.42 11.57 4.76
CA ASN A 136 10.64 10.60 5.52
C ASN A 136 11.28 10.21 6.86
N GLY A 137 12.58 10.43 7.02
CA GLY A 137 13.30 10.30 8.29
C GLY A 137 13.57 8.88 8.79
N TYR A 138 13.18 7.85 8.03
CA TYR A 138 13.30 6.46 8.47
C TYR A 138 14.74 6.06 8.78
N GLN A 139 14.92 5.38 9.91
CA GLN A 139 16.20 4.83 10.34
C GLN A 139 16.41 3.44 9.72
N PRO A 140 17.59 3.14 9.14
CA PRO A 140 17.79 1.91 8.36
C PRO A 140 17.52 0.62 9.13
N ALA A 141 17.90 0.54 10.41
CA ALA A 141 17.69 -0.65 11.23
C ALA A 141 16.22 -0.85 11.56
N ASP A 142 15.56 0.22 12.02
CA ASP A 142 14.16 0.20 12.41
C ASP A 142 13.24 -0.02 11.22
N TYR A 143 13.51 0.63 10.07
CA TYR A 143 12.76 0.42 8.84
C TYR A 143 12.78 -1.04 8.40
N ARG A 144 13.94 -1.72 8.45
CA ARG A 144 14.04 -3.15 8.09
C ARG A 144 13.17 -4.00 9.01
N ALA A 145 13.25 -3.77 10.32
CA ALA A 145 12.47 -4.52 11.30
C ALA A 145 10.97 -4.26 11.17
N ALA A 146 10.57 -3.00 10.96
CA ALA A 146 9.20 -2.60 10.70
C ALA A 146 8.66 -3.24 9.42
N PHE A 147 9.39 -3.16 8.31
CA PHE A 147 9.01 -3.78 7.04
C PHE A 147 8.74 -5.27 7.18
N GLN A 148 9.64 -6.00 7.86
CA GLN A 148 9.48 -7.43 8.11
C GLN A 148 8.23 -7.73 8.95
N ARG A 149 7.98 -6.92 9.98
CA ARG A 149 6.80 -7.08 10.84
C ARG A 149 5.50 -6.82 10.08
N VAL A 150 5.41 -5.72 9.32
CA VAL A 150 4.25 -5.43 8.47
C VAL A 150 4.03 -6.55 7.46
N ALA A 151 5.06 -6.92 6.70
CA ALA A 151 4.95 -7.95 5.67
C ALA A 151 4.53 -9.32 6.24
N ARG A 152 5.03 -9.69 7.42
CA ARG A 152 4.63 -10.91 8.11
C ARG A 152 3.16 -10.85 8.54
N ARG A 153 2.74 -9.78 9.23
CA ARG A 153 1.36 -9.61 9.70
C ARG A 153 0.34 -9.68 8.56
N ILE A 154 0.61 -8.98 7.45
CA ILE A 154 -0.27 -9.04 6.27
C ILE A 154 -0.35 -10.46 5.73
N ARG A 155 0.78 -11.16 5.53
CA ARG A 155 0.82 -12.53 4.99
C ARG A 155 0.15 -13.58 5.89
N GLU A 156 0.16 -13.38 7.20
CA GLU A 156 -0.50 -14.29 8.15
C GLU A 156 -2.04 -14.13 8.15
N SER A 157 -2.56 -13.07 7.52
CA SER A 157 -3.98 -12.68 7.58
C SER A 157 -4.69 -12.63 6.21
N THR A 158 -3.96 -12.87 5.10
CA THR A 158 -4.48 -12.82 3.72
C THR A 158 -4.16 -14.09 2.95
#